data_AF-A0A2N1KZY6-F1
#
_entry.id   AF-A0A2N1KZY6-F1
#
_cell.length_a   1.000
_cell.length_b   1.000
_cell.length_c   1.000
_cell.angle_alpha   90.00
_cell.angle_beta   90.00
_cell.angle_gamma   90.00
#
_symmetry.space_group_name_H-M   'P 1'
#
loop_
_entity.id
_entity.type
_entity.pdbx_description
1 polymer ?
#
loop_
_entity_poly.entity_id
_entity_poly.type
_entity_poly.pdbx_seq_one_letter_code
_entity_poly.pdbx_strand_id
1 'polypeptide(L)'
;MEKINMEAVQMIKVENGFDLKDSSQEFKNWAMEKNNFMLLDQKVISLVEQSKILQEYITLNDDFTSRLRDENFLTDERKIGEKRLISESPRVEISKPKDTRKEKKTKEQQD
;
A
#
# COMPACT_ATOMS: atom_id res chain seq x y z
N MET A 1 -16.33 10.46 -15.44
CA MET A 1 -16.87 11.24 -14.31
C MET A 1 -18.36 11.50 -14.49
N GLU A 2 -18.79 12.25 -15.50
CA GLU A 2 -20.23 12.59 -15.67
C GLU A 2 -21.18 11.39 -15.68
N LYS A 3 -20.80 10.28 -16.32
CA LYS A 3 -21.60 9.05 -16.34
C LYS A 3 -21.83 8.45 -14.94
N ILE A 4 -20.78 8.40 -14.12
CA ILE A 4 -20.83 7.85 -12.76
C ILE A 4 -21.67 8.75 -11.86
N ASN A 5 -21.51 10.07 -11.99
CA ASN A 5 -22.29 11.03 -11.22
C ASN A 5 -23.79 10.92 -11.55
N MET A 6 -24.13 10.77 -12.83
CA MET A 6 -25.51 10.56 -13.27
C MET A 6 -26.10 9.25 -12.74
N GLU A 7 -25.32 8.17 -12.76
CA GLU A 7 -25.72 6.88 -12.21
C GLU A 7 -25.96 6.94 -10.69
N ALA A 8 -25.06 7.59 -9.94
CA ALA A 8 -25.23 7.80 -8.50
C ALA A 8 -26.52 8.55 -8.18
N VAL A 9 -26.82 9.64 -8.92
CA VAL A 9 -28.06 10.41 -8.76
C VAL A 9 -29.29 9.56 -9.07
N GLN A 10 -29.26 8.74 -10.13
CA GLN A 10 -30.37 7.85 -10.47
C GLN A 10 -30.63 6.80 -9.38
N MET A 11 -29.57 6.19 -8.83
CA MET A 11 -29.70 5.22 -7.74
C MET A 11 -30.34 5.84 -6.50
N ILE A 12 -29.85 7.02 -6.07
CA ILE A 12 -30.38 7.71 -4.89
C ILE A 12 -31.83 8.15 -5.09
N LYS A 13 -32.20 8.59 -6.31
CA LYS A 13 -33.59 8.91 -6.63
C LYS A 13 -34.50 7.70 -6.46
N VAL A 14 -34.11 6.55 -7.00
CA VAL A 14 -34.89 5.30 -6.89
C VAL A 14 -34.99 4.85 -5.43
N GLU A 15 -33.88 4.88 -4.68
CA GLU A 15 -33.83 4.48 -3.27
C GLU A 15 -34.76 5.33 -2.38
N ASN A 16 -34.92 6.62 -2.71
CA ASN A 16 -35.74 7.55 -1.94
C ASN A 16 -37.11 7.84 -2.57
N GLY A 17 -37.50 7.11 -3.61
CA GLY A 17 -38.83 7.21 -4.23
C GLY A 17 -39.06 8.45 -5.11
N PHE A 18 -37.99 9.13 -5.54
CA PHE A 18 -38.08 10.21 -6.52
C PHE A 18 -38.20 9.65 -7.95
N ASP A 19 -38.93 10.36 -8.81
CA ASP A 19 -38.99 10.01 -10.23
C ASP A 19 -37.63 10.29 -10.92
N LEU A 20 -37.21 9.36 -11.77
CA LEU A 20 -35.95 9.43 -12.53
C LEU A 20 -35.90 10.65 -13.46
N LYS A 21 -37.05 11.00 -14.03
CA LYS A 21 -37.20 12.19 -14.88
C LYS A 21 -37.30 13.48 -14.10
N ASP A 22 -37.48 13.40 -12.78
CA ASP A 22 -37.73 14.58 -12.00
C ASP A 22 -36.47 15.43 -11.91
N SER A 23 -36.53 16.61 -12.51
CA SER A 23 -35.50 17.64 -12.43
C SER A 23 -35.84 18.63 -11.30
N SER A 24 -36.83 18.31 -10.46
CA SER A 24 -37.39 19.20 -9.46
C SER A 24 -36.32 19.79 -8.56
N GLN A 25 -36.61 21.02 -8.14
CA GLN A 25 -35.87 21.70 -7.11
C GLN A 25 -35.94 20.93 -5.77
N GLU A 26 -36.92 20.04 -5.60
CA GLU A 26 -37.10 19.21 -4.40
C GLU A 26 -35.92 18.26 -4.21
N PHE A 27 -35.51 17.53 -5.26
CA PHE A 27 -34.33 16.66 -5.17
C PHE A 27 -33.06 17.46 -4.84
N LYS A 28 -32.90 18.64 -5.44
CA LYS A 28 -31.75 19.52 -5.14
C LYS A 28 -31.76 19.99 -3.70
N ASN A 29 -32.92 20.42 -3.18
CA ASN A 29 -33.05 20.84 -1.80
C ASN A 29 -32.78 19.68 -0.84
N TRP A 30 -33.31 18.50 -1.14
CA TRP A 30 -33.04 17.27 -0.41
C TRP A 30 -31.56 16.91 -0.41
N ALA A 31 -30.89 16.96 -1.57
CA ALA A 31 -29.46 16.65 -1.71
C ALA A 31 -28.56 17.66 -0.99
N MET A 32 -29.01 18.91 -0.79
CA MET A 32 -28.26 19.96 -0.08
C MET A 32 -28.37 19.84 1.44
N GLU A 33 -29.23 18.97 1.97
CA GLU A 33 -29.22 18.66 3.40
C GLU A 33 -27.92 17.91 3.75
N LYS A 34 -27.30 18.29 4.89
CA LYS A 34 -25.93 17.89 5.27
C LYS A 34 -25.67 16.38 5.18
N ASN A 35 -26.62 15.55 5.60
CA ASN A 35 -26.44 14.09 5.63
C ASN A 35 -26.69 13.46 4.25
N ASN A 36 -27.58 14.05 3.44
CA ASN A 36 -27.96 13.53 2.13
C ASN A 36 -26.88 13.82 1.09
N PHE A 37 -26.23 14.99 1.19
CA PHE A 37 -25.07 15.31 0.37
C PHE A 37 -23.94 14.30 0.58
N MET A 38 -23.63 14.00 1.84
CA MET A 38 -22.58 13.04 2.18
C MET A 38 -22.92 11.62 1.70
N LEU A 39 -24.20 11.23 1.74
CA LEU A 39 -24.67 9.95 1.20
C LEU A 39 -24.47 9.88 -0.33
N LEU A 40 -24.82 10.96 -1.04
CA LEU A 40 -24.63 11.04 -2.50
C LEU A 40 -23.14 10.93 -2.86
N ASP A 41 -22.27 11.65 -2.14
CA ASP A 41 -20.81 11.59 -2.33
C ASP A 41 -20.27 10.18 -2.08
N GLN A 42 -20.71 9.52 -1.00
CA GLN A 42 -20.34 8.13 -0.72
C GLN A 42 -20.76 7.17 -1.85
N LYS A 43 -21.94 7.41 -2.45
CA LYS A 43 -22.41 6.62 -3.60
C LYS A 43 -21.52 6.83 -4.82
N VAL A 44 -21.14 8.07 -5.12
CA VAL A 44 -20.20 8.39 -6.21
C VAL A 44 -18.86 7.70 -5.97
N ILE A 45 -18.30 7.82 -4.77
CA ILE A 45 -17.02 7.18 -4.40
C ILE A 45 -17.11 5.66 -4.60
N SER A 46 -18.17 5.02 -4.10
CA SER A 46 -18.38 3.57 -4.23
C SER A 46 -18.39 3.12 -5.70
N LEU A 47 -19.04 3.88 -6.59
CA LEU A 47 -19.06 3.59 -8.03
C LEU A 47 -17.69 3.82 -8.70
N VAL A 48 -16.96 4.86 -8.27
CA VAL A 48 -15.60 5.13 -8.76
C VAL A 48 -14.63 4.03 -8.29
N GLU A 49 -14.78 3.52 -7.08
CA GLU A 49 -14.00 2.39 -6.54
C GLU A 49 -14.23 1.09 -7.31
N GLN A 50 -15.42 0.90 -7.88
CA GLN A 50 -15.70 -0.22 -8.80
C GLN A 50 -15.09 -0.03 -10.19
N SER A 51 -14.61 1.17 -10.52
CA SER A 51 -13.98 1.40 -11.81
C SER A 51 -12.66 0.65 -11.92
N LYS A 52 -12.46 -0.03 -13.05
CA LYS A 52 -11.27 -0.85 -13.31
C LYS A 52 -9.96 -0.09 -13.10
N ILE A 53 -9.93 1.19 -13.51
CA ILE A 53 -8.76 2.05 -13.36
C ILE A 53 -8.41 2.23 -11.87
N LEU A 54 -9.39 2.58 -11.01
CA LEU A 54 -9.10 2.77 -9.59
C LEU A 54 -8.73 1.45 -8.91
N GLN A 55 -9.38 0.35 -9.28
CA GLN A 55 -9.03 -0.99 -8.77
C GLN A 55 -7.60 -1.40 -9.08
N GLU A 56 -7.12 -1.11 -10.30
CA GLU A 56 -5.73 -1.37 -10.70
C GLU A 56 -4.75 -0.58 -9.81
N TYR A 57 -5.03 0.70 -9.55
CA TYR A 57 -4.20 1.51 -8.65
C TYR A 57 -4.27 1.07 -7.18
N ILE A 58 -5.44 0.69 -6.67
CA ILE A 58 -5.58 0.15 -5.30
C ILE A 58 -4.75 -1.13 -5.16
N THR A 59 -4.90 -2.05 -6.10
CA THR A 59 -4.15 -3.32 -6.10
C THR A 59 -2.64 -3.10 -6.18
N LEU A 60 -2.21 -2.17 -7.05
CA LEU A 60 -0.80 -1.83 -7.18
C LEU A 60 -0.23 -1.23 -5.88
N ASN A 61 -0.98 -0.34 -5.22
CA ASN A 61 -0.57 0.24 -3.94
C ASN A 61 -0.50 -0.80 -2.81
N ASP A 62 -1.42 -1.77 -2.80
CA ASP A 62 -1.40 -2.88 -1.85
C ASP A 62 -0.15 -3.75 -2.02
N ASP A 63 0.22 -4.08 -3.27
CA ASP A 63 1.46 -4.83 -3.57
C ASP A 63 2.72 -4.08 -3.12
N PHE A 64 2.79 -2.77 -3.38
CA PHE A 64 3.92 -1.95 -2.89
C PHE A 64 3.98 -1.93 -1.37
N THR A 65 2.82 -1.84 -0.70
CA THR A 65 2.75 -1.83 0.76
C THR A 65 3.11 -3.19 1.36
N SER A 66 2.74 -4.32 0.73
CA SER A 66 3.20 -5.64 1.17
C SER A 66 4.70 -5.79 0.99
N ARG A 67 5.24 -5.39 -0.16
CA ARG A 67 6.69 -5.45 -0.41
C ARG A 67 7.49 -4.60 0.57
N LEU A 68 7.05 -3.38 0.86
CA LEU A 68 7.68 -2.51 1.85
C LEU A 68 7.62 -3.12 3.26
N ARG A 69 6.51 -3.76 3.64
CA ARG A 69 6.41 -4.47 4.91
C ARG A 69 7.34 -5.68 4.97
N ASP A 70 7.45 -6.44 3.88
CA ASP A 70 8.32 -7.62 3.81
C ASP A 70 9.81 -7.25 3.78
N GLU A 71 10.19 -6.22 3.02
CA GLU A 71 11.56 -5.67 3.01
C GLU A 71 11.94 -5.08 4.37
N ASN A 72 11.02 -4.35 5.01
CA ASN A 72 11.22 -3.92 6.39
C ASN A 72 11.29 -5.11 7.34
N PHE A 73 10.44 -6.13 7.25
CA PHE A 73 10.58 -7.33 8.10
C PHE A 73 11.93 -8.05 7.93
N LEU A 74 12.48 -8.05 6.71
CA LEU A 74 13.79 -8.63 6.41
C LEU A 74 14.95 -7.80 6.99
N THR A 75 14.77 -6.47 7.05
CA THR A 75 15.85 -5.50 7.30
C THR A 75 15.77 -4.82 8.68
N ASP A 76 14.58 -4.67 9.26
CA ASP A 76 14.36 -4.07 10.58
C ASP A 76 15.02 -4.94 11.63
N GLU A 77 15.88 -4.30 12.42
CA GLU A 77 16.66 -4.94 13.44
C GLU A 77 15.75 -5.38 14.60
N ARG A 78 15.40 -6.68 14.61
CA ARG A 78 15.19 -7.57 15.78
C ARG A 78 14.83 -6.93 17.15
N LYS A 79 13.85 -7.53 17.83
CA LYS A 79 13.94 -7.69 19.29
C LYS A 79 15.09 -8.65 19.65
N ILE A 80 15.79 -8.38 20.74
CA ILE A 80 16.90 -9.22 21.23
C ILE A 80 16.43 -10.68 21.38
N GLY A 81 16.86 -11.56 20.48
CA GLY A 81 16.71 -13.01 20.59
C GLY A 81 16.54 -13.78 19.28
N GLU A 82 15.87 -13.22 18.27
CA GLU A 82 15.38 -14.00 17.12
C GLU A 82 16.37 -14.07 15.95
N LYS A 83 16.53 -15.22 15.27
CA LYS A 83 17.39 -15.33 14.07
C LYS A 83 16.62 -14.89 12.83
N ARG A 84 17.28 -14.15 11.91
CA ARG A 84 16.70 -13.77 10.60
C ARG A 84 16.26 -15.01 9.83
N LEU A 85 15.14 -14.92 9.11
CA LEU A 85 14.82 -15.91 8.06
C LEU A 85 15.94 -15.80 7.02
N ILE A 86 16.69 -16.88 6.83
CA ILE A 86 17.81 -16.90 5.89
C ILE A 86 17.18 -16.95 4.50
N SER A 87 17.27 -15.86 3.75
CA SER A 87 17.03 -15.87 2.31
C SER A 87 17.87 -16.99 1.71
N GLU A 88 17.26 -17.90 0.95
CA GLU A 88 17.95 -18.94 0.17
C GLU A 88 18.77 -18.31 -0.96
N SER A 89 19.81 -17.55 -0.60
CA SER A 89 20.80 -17.07 -1.56
C SER A 89 21.77 -18.21 -1.89
N PRO A 90 22.12 -18.42 -3.17
CA PRO A 90 23.12 -19.39 -3.56
C PRO A 90 24.44 -19.12 -2.81
N ARG A 91 24.98 -20.14 -2.14
CA ARG A 91 26.29 -20.05 -1.47
C ARG A 91 27.37 -19.77 -2.52
N VAL A 92 27.93 -18.56 -2.49
CA VAL A 92 29.20 -18.29 -3.16
C VAL A 92 30.33 -18.82 -2.29
N GLU A 93 31.06 -19.82 -2.78
CA GLU A 93 32.25 -20.37 -2.12
C GLU A 93 33.41 -19.38 -2.22
N ILE A 94 33.64 -18.61 -1.15
CA ILE A 94 34.78 -17.69 -1.08
C ILE A 94 35.99 -18.50 -0.62
N SER A 95 36.95 -18.74 -1.54
CA SER A 95 38.21 -19.42 -1.26
C SER A 95 39.10 -18.60 -0.31
N LYS A 96 39.62 -19.24 0.77
CA LYS A 96 40.43 -18.60 1.81
C LYS A 96 41.79 -18.07 1.28
N PRO A 97 42.28 -16.90 1.73
CA PRO A 97 43.64 -16.43 1.42
C PRO A 97 44.69 -17.14 2.31
N LYS A 98 45.86 -17.45 1.73
CA LYS A 98 47.01 -18.03 2.44
C LYS A 98 47.77 -16.94 3.22
N ASP A 99 47.87 -17.09 4.53
CA ASP A 99 48.69 -16.24 5.42
C ASP A 99 50.18 -16.59 5.28
N THR A 100 51.02 -15.61 4.92
CA THR A 100 52.49 -15.71 5.07
C THR A 100 53.00 -14.51 5.88
N ARG A 101 53.08 -14.66 7.21
CA ARG A 101 53.76 -13.69 8.09
C ARG A 101 55.20 -14.13 8.31
N LYS A 102 56.15 -13.37 7.76
CA LYS A 102 57.59 -13.50 8.02
C LYS A 102 57.90 -12.92 9.42
N GLU A 103 58.38 -13.76 10.33
CA GLU A 103 58.91 -13.33 11.64
C GLU A 103 60.22 -12.56 11.46
N LYS A 104 60.25 -11.30 11.90
CA LYS A 104 61.49 -10.53 12.10
C LYS A 104 61.95 -10.72 13.55
N LYS A 105 63.14 -11.28 13.73
CA LYS A 105 63.86 -11.36 15.01
C LYS A 105 64.33 -9.96 15.43
N THR A 106 64.08 -9.57 16.67
CA THR A 106 64.83 -8.51 17.35
C THR A 106 65.45 -9.11 18.61
N LYS A 107 66.78 -8.91 18.73
CA LYS A 107 67.62 -9.32 19.86
C LYS A 107 67.46 -8.29 20.98
N GLU A 108 67.32 -8.74 22.23
CA GLU A 108 67.71 -7.98 23.42
C GLU A 108 68.66 -8.85 24.26
N GLN A 109 69.92 -8.43 24.26
CA GLN A 109 70.87 -8.54 25.37
C GLN A 109 70.46 -7.44 26.39
N GLN A 110 70.61 -7.54 27.71
CA GLN A 110 71.74 -8.03 28.51
C GLN A 110 71.35 -8.00 30.00
N ASP A 111 71.99 -8.89 30.76
CA ASP A 111 72.44 -8.82 32.18
C ASP A 111 71.47 -8.56 33.33
#